data_AF-A0A9E3BCG2-F1
#
_entry.id   AF-A0A9E3BCG2-F1
#
_cell.length_a   1.000
_cell.length_b   1.000
_cell.length_c   1.000
_cell.angle_alpha   90.00
_cell.angle_beta   90.00
_cell.angle_gamma   90.00
#
_symmetry.space_group_name_H-M   'P 1'
#
loop_
_entity.id
_entity.type
_entity.pdbx_description
1 polymer ?
#
loop_
_entity_poly.entity_id
_entity_poly.type
_entity_poly.pdbx_seq_one_letter_code
_entity_poly.pdbx_strand_id
1 'polypeptide(L)' 'GAILDHADLTSAILQKANLTEANLFGANLSDADLSGVILDHADLRGAIITSQQLETAHSIKNVIRV' A
#
# COMPACT_ATOMS: atom_id res chain seq x y z
N GLY A 1 -7.16 6.88 -7.67
CA GLY A 1 -5.91 6.08 -7.72
C GLY A 1 -6.10 4.78 -8.47
N ALA A 2 -5.12 3.87 -8.39
CA ALA A 2 -5.17 2.54 -9.00
C ALA A 2 -6.24 1.65 -8.35
N ILE A 3 -6.75 0.67 -9.10
CA ILE A 3 -7.69 -0.35 -8.61
C ILE A 3 -6.90 -1.66 -8.45
N LEU A 4 -6.63 -2.03 -7.20
CA LEU A 4 -5.79 -3.15 -6.80
C LEU A 4 -6.45 -3.96 -5.66
N ASP A 5 -7.77 -3.92 -5.55
CA ASP A 5 -8.49 -4.67 -4.52
C ASP A 5 -8.29 -6.18 -4.72
N HIS A 6 -8.00 -6.87 -3.61
CA HIS A 6 -7.66 -8.29 -3.54
C HIS A 6 -6.47 -8.70 -4.42
N ALA A 7 -5.67 -7.75 -4.91
CA ALA A 7 -4.50 -8.06 -5.72
C ALA A 7 -3.44 -8.82 -4.90
N ASP A 8 -2.81 -9.80 -5.53
CA ASP A 8 -1.58 -10.40 -5.01
C ASP A 8 -0.38 -9.54 -5.45
N LEU A 9 0.17 -8.80 -4.50
CA LEU A 9 1.36 -7.94 -4.66
C LEU A 9 2.52 -8.48 -3.81
N THR A 10 2.51 -9.78 -3.49
CA THR A 10 3.57 -10.41 -2.70
C THR A 10 4.92 -10.17 -3.37
N SER A 11 5.90 -9.67 -2.62
CA SER A 11 7.25 -9.35 -3.09
C SER A 11 7.32 -8.36 -4.26
N ALA A 12 6.25 -7.59 -4.51
CA ALA A 12 6.23 -6.59 -5.57
C ALA A 12 7.24 -5.46 -5.28
N ILE A 13 7.91 -4.98 -6.33
CA ILE A 13 8.80 -3.80 -6.25
C ILE A 13 7.95 -2.56 -6.56
N LEU A 14 7.53 -1.84 -5.51
CA LEU A 14 6.69 -0.64 -5.60
C LEU A 14 7.44 0.64 -5.19
N GLN A 15 8.77 0.57 -5.15
CA GLN A 15 9.62 1.67 -4.72
C GLN A 15 9.25 2.97 -5.46
N LYS A 16 8.99 4.04 -4.69
CA LYS A 16 8.61 5.37 -5.20
C LYS A 16 7.35 5.42 -6.08
N ALA A 17 6.54 4.36 -6.09
CA ALA A 17 5.27 4.39 -6.80
C ALA A 17 4.31 5.41 -6.18
N ASN A 18 3.51 6.06 -7.01
CA ASN A 18 2.42 6.90 -6.56
C ASN A 18 1.13 6.08 -6.56
N LEU A 19 0.68 5.70 -5.36
CA LEU A 19 -0.56 4.99 -5.08
C LEU A 19 -1.56 5.90 -4.34
N THR A 20 -1.49 7.22 -4.55
CA THR A 20 -2.49 8.16 -4.02
C THR A 20 -3.89 7.74 -4.47
N GLU A 21 -4.82 7.70 -3.51
CA GLU A 21 -6.22 7.26 -3.69
C GLU A 21 -6.35 5.85 -4.30
N ALA A 22 -5.35 4.98 -4.12
CA ALA A 22 -5.45 3.59 -4.58
C ALA A 22 -6.44 2.80 -3.72
N ASN A 23 -7.23 1.95 -4.38
CA ASN A 23 -8.01 0.92 -3.70
C ASN A 23 -7.13 -0.32 -3.54
N LEU A 24 -6.65 -0.57 -2.33
CA LEU A 24 -5.84 -1.73 -1.94
C LEU A 24 -6.61 -2.61 -0.95
N PHE A 25 -7.94 -2.52 -0.94
CA PHE A 25 -8.80 -3.31 -0.06
C PHE A 25 -8.50 -4.81 -0.24
N GLY A 26 -8.13 -5.49 0.84
CA GLY A 26 -7.84 -6.92 0.81
C GLY A 26 -6.57 -7.32 0.03
N ALA A 27 -5.74 -6.38 -0.43
CA ALA A 27 -4.54 -6.69 -1.21
C ALA A 27 -3.48 -7.38 -0.33
N ASN A 28 -2.75 -8.36 -0.89
CA ASN A 28 -1.61 -8.96 -0.21
C ASN A 28 -0.33 -8.21 -0.58
N LEU A 29 0.23 -7.46 0.36
CA LEU A 29 1.47 -6.69 0.21
C LEU A 29 2.63 -7.36 0.98
N SER A 30 2.52 -8.63 1.36
CA SER A 30 3.59 -9.34 2.08
C SER A 30 4.92 -9.25 1.32
N ASP A 31 5.99 -8.86 2.00
CA ASP A 31 7.34 -8.70 1.45
C ASP A 31 7.48 -7.70 0.28
N ALA A 32 6.43 -6.93 -0.06
CA ALA A 32 6.52 -5.86 -1.04
C ALA A 32 7.47 -4.75 -0.58
N ASP A 33 8.25 -4.23 -1.52
CA ASP A 33 9.13 -3.08 -1.28
C ASP A 33 8.36 -1.77 -1.48
N LEU A 34 7.96 -1.17 -0.36
CA LEU A 34 7.21 0.08 -0.30
C LEU A 34 8.11 1.30 -0.09
N SER A 35 9.43 1.16 -0.25
CA SER A 35 10.38 2.24 0.01
C SER A 35 10.07 3.47 -0.84
N GLY A 36 9.68 4.55 -0.18
CA GLY A 36 9.34 5.82 -0.82
C GLY A 36 7.98 5.85 -1.52
N VAL A 37 7.10 4.85 -1.33
CA VAL A 37 5.76 4.84 -1.92
C VAL A 37 4.89 5.98 -1.37
N ILE A 38 4.00 6.55 -2.18
CA ILE A 38 2.99 7.51 -1.73
C ILE A 38 1.65 6.78 -1.66
N LEU A 39 1.06 6.69 -0.47
CA LEU A 39 -0.21 6.03 -0.19
C LEU A 39 -1.28 7.01 0.30
N ASP A 40 -1.09 8.31 0.06
CA ASP A 40 -2.04 9.34 0.52
C ASP A 40 -3.47 9.01 0.05
N HIS A 41 -4.44 9.00 0.96
CA HIS A 41 -5.84 8.65 0.70
C HIS A 41 -6.08 7.21 0.19
N ALA A 42 -5.10 6.31 0.26
CA ALA A 42 -5.31 4.92 -0.12
C ALA A 42 -6.19 4.16 0.89
N ASP A 43 -6.93 3.17 0.39
CA ASP A 43 -7.72 2.25 1.22
C ASP A 43 -6.96 0.94 1.43
N LEU A 44 -6.44 0.73 2.64
CA LEU A 44 -5.70 -0.47 3.05
C LEU A 44 -6.54 -1.40 3.95
N ARG A 45 -7.86 -1.19 4.05
CA ARG A 45 -8.70 -2.06 4.88
C ARG A 45 -8.59 -3.51 4.40
N GLY A 46 -8.28 -4.43 5.32
CA GLY A 46 -8.08 -5.84 5.01
C GLY A 46 -6.81 -6.18 4.22
N ALA A 47 -5.97 -5.19 3.88
CA ALA A 47 -4.69 -5.47 3.23
C ALA A 47 -3.75 -6.22 4.18
N ILE A 48 -3.01 -7.19 3.65
CA ILE A 48 -1.94 -7.87 4.38
C ILE A 48 -0.67 -7.03 4.22
N ILE A 49 -0.37 -6.23 5.23
CA ILE A 49 0.77 -5.32 5.26
C ILE A 49 1.28 -5.18 6.69
N THR A 50 2.60 -5.08 6.87
CA THR A 50 3.20 -4.90 8.20
C THR A 50 3.45 -3.42 8.50
N SER A 51 3.52 -3.07 9.79
CA SER A 51 3.92 -1.72 10.22
C SER A 51 5.29 -1.32 9.67
N GLN A 52 6.24 -2.26 9.66
CA GLN A 52 7.60 -2.03 9.16
C GLN A 52 7.62 -1.63 7.68
N GLN A 53 6.74 -2.23 6.85
CA GLN A 53 6.61 -1.85 5.44
C GLN A 53 5.96 -0.48 5.26
N LEU A 54 5.02 -0.10 6.14
CA LEU A 54 4.43 1.25 6.11
C LEU A 54 5.39 2.34 6.56
N GLU A 55 6.34 2.03 7.45
CA GLU A 55 7.36 2.98 7.90
C GLU A 55 8.32 3.41 6.79
N THR A 56 8.51 2.59 5.75
CA THR A 56 9.37 2.93 4.62
C THR A 56 8.66 3.75 3.54
N ALA A 57 7.33 3.90 3.64
CA ALA A 57 6.56 4.72 2.72
C ALA A 57 6.93 6.21 2.85
N HIS A 58 6.92 6.93 1.72
CA HIS A 58 7.19 8.37 1.71
C HIS A 58 6.07 9.17 2.36
N SER A 59 4.81 8.78 2.13
CA SER A 59 3.65 9.48 2.66
C SER A 59 2.45 8.53 2.80
N ILE A 60 1.72 8.66 3.92
CA ILE A 60 0.57 7.82 4.29
C ILE A 60 -0.60 8.66 4.86
N LYS A 61 -0.78 9.89 4.35
CA LYS A 61 -1.78 10.83 4.87
C LYS A 61 -3.19 10.33 4.56
N ASN A 62 -4.10 10.42 5.52
CA ASN A 62 -5.50 10.04 5.34
C ASN A 62 -5.71 8.62 4.78
N VAL A 63 -4.74 7.71 5.00
CA VAL A 63 -4.90 6.28 4.68
C VAL A 63 -6.04 5.72 5.52
N ILE A 64 -6.95 4.99 4.86
CA ILE A 64 -8.03 4.26 5.52
C ILE A 64 -7.50 2.88 5.88
N ARG A 65 -7.62 2.49 7.14
CA ARG A 65 -7.15 1.21 7.69
C ARG A 65 -8.13 0.72 8.78
N VAL A 66 -8.19 -0.60 8.98
CA VAL A 66 -9.04 -1.25 10.02
C VAL A 66 -8.33 -1.33 11.36
#